data_AF-A0A4R5C918-F1
#
_entry.id   AF-A0A4R5C918-F1
#
_cell.length_a   1.000
_cell.length_b   1.000
_cell.length_c   1.000
_cell.angle_alpha   90.00
_cell.angle_beta   90.00
_cell.angle_gamma   90.00
#
_symmetry.space_group_name_H-M   'P 1'
#
loop_
_entity.id
_entity.type
_entity.pdbx_description
1 polymer ?
#
loop_
_entity_poly.entity_id
_entity_poly.type
_entity_poly.pdbx_seq_one_letter_code
_entity_poly.pdbx_strand_id
1 'polypeptide(L)'
;MTATALPALFWSVTDRPRRRRPDPLPAVPDGGAEATPAAIFTSPAEAAPRTTLLALDVVASGPRYRDHAVRSHFRRQTHAVLREAFEIGALPWWEFRREDRGDGILITAPPRIPPVDLLDP
;
A
#
# COMPACT_ATOMS: atom_id res chain seq x y z
N MET A 1 -2.29 14.80 23.53
CA MET A 1 -2.93 13.93 22.51
C MET A 1 -1.92 13.75 21.39
N THR A 2 -1.19 12.64 21.41
CA THR A 2 -0.05 12.37 20.51
C THR A 2 -0.48 11.35 19.46
N ALA A 3 -0.55 11.78 18.20
CA ALA A 3 -0.85 10.90 17.07
C ALA A 3 0.45 10.20 16.63
N THR A 4 0.53 8.89 16.87
CA THR A 4 1.62 8.04 16.38
C THR A 4 1.45 7.83 14.87
N ALA A 5 2.35 8.44 14.08
CA ALA A 5 2.46 8.18 12.66
C ALA A 5 3.03 6.77 12.42
N LEU A 6 2.26 5.93 11.73
CA LEU A 6 2.73 4.64 11.23
C LEU A 6 3.69 4.87 10.03
N PRO A 7 4.80 4.11 9.93
CA PRO A 7 5.73 4.27 8.82
C PRO A 7 5.08 3.79 7.52
N ALA A 8 5.17 4.62 6.48
CA ALA A 8 4.79 4.25 5.12
C ALA A 8 5.76 3.18 4.60
N LEU A 9 5.30 1.93 4.54
CA LEU A 9 6.02 0.84 3.89
C LEU A 9 5.94 1.02 2.37
N PHE A 10 7.03 1.52 1.81
CA PHE A 10 7.24 1.69 0.38
C PHE A 10 7.53 0.31 -0.25
N TRP A 11 6.56 -0.26 -0.97
CA TRP A 11 6.82 -1.41 -1.84
C TRP A 11 6.71 -0.98 -3.30
N SER A 12 7.79 -1.12 -4.06
CA SER A 12 7.80 -0.96 -5.53
C SER A 12 7.82 -2.35 -6.16
N VAL A 13 6.81 -2.67 -6.96
CA VAL A 13 6.60 -4.01 -7.58
C VAL A 13 7.40 -4.23 -8.86
N THR A 14 8.11 -3.21 -9.38
CA THR A 14 8.75 -3.28 -10.70
C THR A 14 10.27 -3.40 -10.71
N ASP A 15 10.93 -3.55 -9.56
CA ASP A 15 12.38 -3.76 -9.53
C ASP A 15 12.74 -5.08 -8.84
N ARG A 16 12.77 -6.17 -9.61
CA ARG A 16 13.41 -7.42 -9.18
C ARG A 16 14.85 -7.41 -9.70
N PRO A 17 15.85 -7.02 -8.90
CA PRO A 17 17.23 -7.30 -9.27
C PRO A 17 17.41 -8.82 -9.36
N ARG A 18 18.08 -9.29 -10.42
CA ARG A 18 18.48 -10.70 -10.58
C ARG A 18 19.27 -11.10 -9.33
N ARG A 19 18.67 -11.91 -8.45
CA ARG A 19 19.34 -12.38 -7.22
C ARG A 19 20.54 -13.23 -7.61
N ARG A 20 21.74 -12.75 -7.30
CA ARG A 20 22.97 -13.55 -7.32
C ARG A 20 22.78 -14.70 -6.33
N ARG A 21 23.08 -15.94 -6.73
CA ARG A 21 23.02 -17.10 -5.83
C ARG A 21 23.98 -16.82 -4.66
N PRO A 22 23.54 -16.84 -3.39
CA PRO A 22 24.45 -16.68 -2.27
C PRO A 22 25.40 -17.88 -2.23
N ASP A 23 26.66 -17.63 -1.88
CA ASP A 23 27.63 -18.68 -1.63
C ASP A 23 27.13 -19.58 -0.48
N PRO A 24 27.41 -20.89 -0.50
CA PRO A 24 27.00 -21.78 0.58
C PRO A 24 27.62 -21.30 1.90
N LEU A 25 26.76 -21.11 2.92
CA LEU A 25 27.19 -20.72 4.25
C LEU A 25 28.10 -21.80 4.86
N PRO A 26 29.13 -21.42 5.64
CA PRO A 26 29.92 -22.39 6.38
C PRO A 26 29.02 -23.15 7.37
N ALA A 27 29.29 -24.44 7.54
CA ALA A 27 28.55 -25.29 8.47
C ALA A 27 28.62 -24.73 9.89
N VAL A 28 27.45 -24.51 10.51
CA VAL A 28 27.32 -24.09 11.90
C VAL A 28 27.59 -25.32 12.78
N PRO A 29 28.52 -25.27 13.75
CA PRO A 29 28.69 -26.36 14.70
C PRO A 29 27.48 -26.44 15.65
N ASP A 30 27.02 -27.67 15.90
CA ASP A 30 25.93 -28.00 16.82
C ASP A 30 26.30 -27.64 18.28
N GLY A 31 26.19 -26.36 18.62
CA GLY A 31 26.32 -25.86 19.98
C GLY A 31 24.94 -25.68 20.58
N GLY A 32 24.52 -26.64 21.40
CA GLY A 32 23.28 -26.57 22.20
C GLY A 32 23.30 -25.38 23.15
N ALA A 33 22.73 -24.26 22.72
CA ALA A 33 22.28 -23.20 23.60
C ALA A 33 20.78 -23.39 23.81
N GLU A 34 20.43 -23.88 25.00
CA GLU A 34 19.05 -24.01 25.48
C GLU A 34 18.40 -22.61 25.43
N ALA A 35 17.58 -22.38 24.41
CA ALA A 35 16.89 -21.12 24.22
C ALA A 35 15.89 -20.94 25.37
N THR A 36 16.17 -20.00 26.26
CA THR A 36 15.20 -19.48 27.21
C THR A 36 13.94 -19.11 26.40
N PRO A 37 12.73 -19.59 26.74
CA PRO A 37 11.57 -19.27 25.94
C PRO A 37 11.38 -17.76 26.01
N ALA A 38 11.69 -17.08 24.90
CA ALA A 38 11.34 -15.69 24.71
C ALA A 38 9.84 -15.60 24.97
N ALA A 39 9.46 -14.83 25.99
CA ALA A 39 8.07 -14.59 26.32
C ALA A 39 7.37 -14.15 25.03
N ILE A 40 6.57 -15.06 24.46
CA ILE A 40 5.74 -14.74 23.31
C ILE A 40 4.77 -13.71 23.85
N PHE A 41 5.03 -12.44 23.53
CA PHE A 41 4.06 -11.38 23.78
C PHE A 41 2.92 -11.64 22.82
N THR A 42 2.04 -12.56 23.20
CA THR A 42 0.77 -12.77 22.54
C THR A 42 -0.07 -11.59 22.99
N SER A 43 0.11 -10.44 22.33
CA SER A 43 -1.02 -9.52 22.27
C SER A 43 -2.19 -10.38 21.82
N PRO A 44 -3.36 -10.33 22.48
CA PRO A 44 -4.55 -10.80 21.81
C PRO A 44 -4.56 -10.03 20.49
N ALA A 45 -4.24 -10.71 19.39
CA ALA A 45 -4.49 -10.19 18.07
C ALA A 45 -6.01 -10.27 17.96
N GLU A 46 -6.70 -9.34 18.62
CA GLU A 46 -8.00 -8.90 18.17
C GLU A 46 -7.81 -8.70 16.68
N ALA A 47 -8.43 -9.57 15.88
CA ALA A 47 -8.07 -9.75 14.50
C ALA A 47 -8.09 -8.37 13.83
N ALA A 48 -6.92 -7.86 13.48
CA ALA A 48 -6.80 -6.48 13.02
C ALA A 48 -7.82 -6.28 11.90
N PRO A 49 -8.63 -5.21 11.95
CA PRO A 49 -9.75 -5.06 11.05
C PRO A 49 -9.25 -5.08 9.60
N ARG A 50 -9.82 -5.97 8.79
CA ARG A 50 -9.47 -6.11 7.37
C ARG A 50 -9.94 -4.85 6.62
N THR A 51 -9.13 -4.38 5.69
CA THR A 51 -9.45 -3.21 4.85
C THR A 51 -9.15 -3.52 3.39
N THR A 52 -9.81 -2.78 2.49
CA THR A 52 -9.62 -2.86 1.04
C THR A 52 -8.62 -1.80 0.58
N LEU A 53 -7.65 -2.22 -0.24
CA LEU A 53 -6.71 -1.34 -0.93
C LEU A 53 -7.04 -1.33 -2.42
N LEU A 54 -7.37 -0.16 -2.95
CA LEU A 54 -7.48 0.09 -4.38
C LEU A 54 -6.18 0.73 -4.86
N ALA A 55 -5.55 0.11 -5.86
CA ALA A 55 -4.36 0.62 -6.53
C ALA A 55 -4.73 1.02 -7.95
N LEU A 56 -4.68 2.32 -8.23
CA LEU A 56 -4.86 2.88 -9.56
C LEU A 56 -3.48 3.17 -10.15
N ASP A 57 -3.23 2.67 -11.36
CA ASP A 57 -2.06 3.05 -12.15
C ASP A 57 -2.51 3.50 -13.54
N VAL A 58 -1.87 4.54 -14.05
CA VAL A 58 -2.16 5.08 -15.38
C VAL A 58 -1.13 4.55 -16.35
N VAL A 59 -1.59 3.72 -17.28
CA VAL A 59 -0.73 3.15 -18.31
C VAL A 59 -0.09 4.25 -19.16
N ALA A 60 1.18 4.05 -19.50
CA ALA A 60 1.96 4.93 -20.38
C ALA A 60 2.22 6.35 -19.83
N SER A 61 2.17 6.55 -18.51
CA SER A 61 2.57 7.81 -17.85
C SER A 61 4.08 8.12 -17.88
N GLY A 62 4.87 7.35 -18.64
CA GLY A 62 6.32 7.38 -18.66
C GLY A 62 6.97 8.71 -19.16
N PRO A 63 8.24 8.69 -19.59
CA PRO A 63 9.08 9.89 -19.82
C PRO A 63 8.56 10.93 -20.82
N ARG A 64 7.40 10.70 -21.45
CA ARG A 64 6.71 11.61 -22.36
C ARG A 64 6.03 12.77 -21.64
N TYR A 65 5.79 12.67 -20.32
CA TYR A 65 5.21 13.73 -19.49
C TYR A 65 6.25 14.33 -18.52
N ARG A 66 7.39 14.82 -19.06
CA ARG A 66 8.48 15.42 -18.26
C ARG A 66 8.12 16.76 -17.62
N ASP A 67 7.09 17.44 -18.11
CA ASP A 67 6.67 18.71 -17.53
C ASP A 67 5.86 18.49 -16.25
N HIS A 68 6.38 19.05 -15.16
CA HIS A 68 5.74 19.07 -13.85
C HIS A 68 4.31 19.65 -13.92
N ALA A 69 4.07 20.66 -14.76
CA ALA A 69 2.75 21.26 -14.94
C ALA A 69 1.74 20.26 -15.51
N VAL A 70 2.16 19.49 -16.52
CA VAL A 70 1.33 18.45 -17.16
C VAL A 70 1.03 17.33 -16.17
N ARG A 71 2.04 16.85 -15.42
CA ARG A 71 1.84 15.82 -14.41
C ARG A 71 0.94 16.29 -13.26
N SER A 72 1.07 17.54 -12.84
CA SER A 72 0.20 18.15 -11.83
C SER A 72 -1.24 18.29 -12.33
N HIS A 73 -1.43 18.74 -13.58
CA HIS A 73 -2.75 18.81 -14.20
C HIS A 73 -3.39 17.43 -14.29
N PHE A 74 -2.65 16.45 -14.79
CA PHE A 74 -3.09 15.08 -14.91
C PHE A 74 -3.55 14.50 -13.56
N ARG A 75 -2.73 14.65 -12.51
CA ARG A 75 -3.10 14.22 -11.15
C ARG A 75 -4.41 14.84 -10.64
N ARG A 76 -4.63 16.14 -10.90
CA ARG A 76 -5.87 16.81 -10.51
C ARG A 76 -7.08 16.23 -11.23
N GLN A 77 -6.94 15.94 -12.53
CA GLN A 77 -8.01 15.31 -13.32
C GLN A 77 -8.31 13.90 -12.82
N THR A 78 -7.27 13.09 -12.54
CA THR A 78 -7.46 11.75 -11.97
C THR A 78 -8.22 11.80 -10.64
N HIS A 79 -7.86 12.71 -9.73
CA HIS A 79 -8.60 12.89 -8.47
C HIS A 79 -10.03 13.39 -8.68
N ALA A 80 -10.29 14.21 -9.70
CA ALA A 80 -11.64 14.68 -10.02
C ALA A 80 -12.52 13.52 -10.48
N VAL A 81 -12.04 12.72 -11.44
CA VAL A 81 -12.76 11.53 -11.94
C VAL A 81 -12.99 10.51 -10.83
N LEU A 82 -12.00 10.26 -9.97
CA LEU A 82 -12.17 9.37 -8.83
C LEU A 82 -13.21 9.88 -7.84
N ARG A 83 -13.23 11.19 -7.56
CA ARG A 83 -14.24 11.78 -6.67
C ARG A 83 -15.64 11.59 -7.26
N GLU A 84 -15.81 11.84 -8.54
CA GLU A 84 -17.08 11.64 -9.26
C GLU A 84 -17.52 10.17 -9.23
N ALA A 85 -16.62 9.23 -9.50
CA ALA A 85 -16.93 7.80 -9.42
C ALA A 85 -17.37 7.38 -8.01
N PHE A 86 -16.73 7.90 -6.97
CA PHE A 86 -17.13 7.64 -5.58
C PHE A 86 -18.49 8.26 -5.26
N GLU A 87 -18.80 9.44 -5.79
CA GLU A 87 -20.10 10.08 -5.62
C GLU A 87 -21.22 9.25 -6.28
N ILE A 88 -20.99 8.76 -7.50
CA ILE A 88 -21.91 7.86 -8.22
C ILE A 88 -22.15 6.57 -7.42
N GLY A 89 -21.08 5.97 -6.89
CA GLY A 89 -21.15 4.76 -6.05
C GLY A 89 -21.64 5.00 -4.61
N ALA A 90 -22.09 6.21 -4.27
CA ALA A 90 -22.49 6.61 -2.91
C ALA A 90 -21.43 6.32 -1.83
N LEU A 91 -20.14 6.36 -2.20
CA LEU A 91 -19.01 6.13 -1.32
C LEU A 91 -18.51 7.44 -0.68
N PRO A 92 -18.25 7.47 0.63
CA PRO A 92 -17.85 8.68 1.34
C PRO A 92 -16.37 9.02 1.09
N TRP A 93 -16.06 9.63 -0.07
CA TRP A 93 -14.71 10.00 -0.54
C TRP A 93 -13.74 10.53 0.53
N TRP A 94 -14.24 11.32 1.49
CA TRP A 94 -13.43 11.95 2.53
C TRP A 94 -12.91 10.99 3.60
N GLU A 95 -13.58 9.85 3.79
CA GLU A 95 -13.20 8.82 4.76
C GLU A 95 -12.10 7.90 4.24
N PHE A 96 -11.89 7.88 2.92
CA PHE A 96 -10.85 7.08 2.29
C PHE A 96 -9.50 7.79 2.39
N ARG A 97 -8.49 7.05 2.85
CA ARG A 97 -7.10 7.52 2.83
C ARG A 97 -6.56 7.40 1.42
N ARG A 98 -5.95 8.46 0.91
CA ARG A 98 -5.39 8.52 -0.44
C ARG A 98 -3.91 8.89 -0.36
N GLU A 99 -3.09 8.18 -1.12
CA GLU A 99 -1.66 8.45 -1.25
C GLU A 99 -1.28 8.50 -2.72
N ASP A 100 -0.68 9.62 -3.16
CA ASP A 100 -0.23 9.77 -4.54
C ASP A 100 1.10 9.02 -4.76
N ARG A 101 1.14 8.16 -5.78
CA ARG A 101 2.29 7.31 -6.13
C ARG A 101 2.73 7.57 -7.56
N GLY A 102 3.46 8.65 -7.77
CA GLY A 102 3.92 8.99 -9.11
C GLY A 102 2.75 9.43 -9.99
N ASP A 103 2.33 8.58 -10.90
CA ASP A 103 1.18 8.83 -11.77
C ASP A 103 -0.03 7.95 -11.40
N GLY A 104 0.15 7.07 -10.41
CA GLY A 104 -0.90 6.29 -9.77
C GLY A 104 -1.32 6.85 -8.40
N ILE A 105 -2.35 6.24 -7.84
CA ILE A 105 -2.93 6.59 -6.54
C ILE A 105 -3.24 5.30 -5.78
N LEU A 106 -2.88 5.26 -4.50
CA LEU A 106 -3.33 4.23 -3.56
C LEU A 106 -4.48 4.79 -2.73
N ILE A 107 -5.57 4.02 -2.64
CA ILE A 107 -6.76 4.39 -1.88
C ILE A 107 -7.07 3.27 -0.89
N THR A 108 -7.12 3.58 0.40
CA THR A 108 -7.44 2.64 1.46
C THR A 108 -8.83 2.94 2.02
N ALA A 109 -9.68 1.92 2.05
CA ALA A 109 -11.04 2.01 2.55
C ALA A 109 -11.10 1.98 4.08
N PRO A 110 -12.07 2.65 4.72
CA PRO A 110 -12.42 2.35 6.10
C PRO A 110 -12.78 0.85 6.23
N PRO A 111 -12.40 0.15 7.32
CA PRO A 111 -12.69 -1.28 7.48
C PRO A 111 -14.19 -1.66 7.46
N ARG A 112 -15.06 -0.67 7.68
CA ARG A 112 -16.53 -0.84 7.64
C ARG A 112 -17.10 -0.88 6.23
N ILE A 113 -16.34 -0.49 5.20
CA ILE A 113 -16.79 -0.51 3.81
C ILE A 113 -16.49 -1.89 3.21
N PRO A 114 -17.53 -2.67 2.82
CA PRO A 114 -17.36 -3.93 2.13
C PRO A 114 -16.55 -3.78 0.83
N PRO A 115 -15.66 -4.73 0.49
CA PRO A 115 -14.96 -4.70 -0.80
C PRO A 115 -15.87 -4.71 -2.01
N VAL A 116 -17.07 -5.29 -1.90
CA VAL A 116 -18.04 -5.38 -3.01
C VAL A 116 -18.55 -4.01 -3.46
N ASP A 117 -18.68 -3.06 -2.53
CA ASP A 117 -19.13 -1.68 -2.84
C ASP A 117 -18.11 -0.89 -3.67
N LEU A 118 -16.85 -1.36 -3.74
CA LEU A 118 -15.78 -0.80 -4.56
C LEU A 118 -15.64 -1.46 -5.94
N LEU A 119 -16.40 -2.54 -6.19
CA LEU A 119 -16.30 -3.36 -7.40
C LEU A 119 -17.55 -3.26 -8.30
N ASP A 120 -18.56 -2.49 -7.90
CA ASP A 120 -19.77 -2.27 -8.70
C ASP A 120 -19.38 -1.67 -10.08
N PRO A 121 -19.82 -2.26 -11.21
CA PRO A 121 -19.39 -1.87 -12.56
C PRO A 121 -19.82 -0.48 -13.01
#